data_AF-A0A7G7MR37-F1
#
_entry.id   AF-A0A7G7MR37-F1
#
_cell.length_a   1.000
_cell.length_b   1.000
_cell.length_c   1.000
_cell.angle_alpha   90.00
_cell.angle_beta   90.00
_cell.angle_gamma   90.00
#
_symmetry.space_group_name_H-M   'P 1'
#
loop_
_entity.id
_entity.type
_entity.pdbx_description
1 polymer ?
#
loop_
_entity_poly.entity_id
_entity_poly.type
_entity_poly.pdbx_seq_one_letter_code
_entity_poly.pdbx_strand_id
1 'polypeptide(L)' 'MSETTLTPAPTRDEQRRRIADRLLTSLEDLVRRHRALALHGNQAGENIDLHAELIAAEMAHELAMARSALHRHPPLG' A
#
# COMPACT_ATOMS: atom_id res chain seq x y z
N MET A 1 38.44 -17.89 4.33
CA MET A 1 37.99 -16.98 3.24
C MET A 1 36.47 -17.06 3.22
N SER A 2 35.78 -15.98 3.58
CA SER A 2 34.32 -15.99 3.64
C SER A 2 33.78 -15.64 2.25
N GLU A 3 33.19 -16.60 1.56
CA GLU A 3 32.46 -16.37 0.32
C GLU A 3 31.25 -15.48 0.63
N THR A 4 31.28 -14.24 0.12
CA THR A 4 30.09 -13.40 0.08
C THR A 4 29.15 -14.00 -0.96
N THR A 5 28.17 -14.78 -0.53
CA THR A 5 27.09 -15.26 -1.39
C THR A 5 26.29 -14.06 -1.88
N LEU A 6 26.59 -13.64 -3.11
CA LEU A 6 25.80 -12.64 -3.84
C LEU A 6 24.42 -13.24 -4.10
N THR A 7 23.43 -12.79 -3.34
CA THR A 7 22.04 -13.12 -3.65
C THR A 7 21.71 -12.51 -5.03
N PRO A 8 21.13 -13.30 -5.96
CA PRO A 8 20.79 -12.79 -7.27
C PRO A 8 19.78 -11.64 -7.13
N ALA A 9 19.98 -10.58 -7.90
CA ALA A 9 19.07 -9.44 -7.92
C ALA A 9 17.67 -9.92 -8.36
N PRO A 10 16.60 -9.43 -7.71
CA PRO A 10 15.24 -9.85 -8.02
C PRO A 10 14.89 -9.52 -9.47
N THR A 11 14.14 -10.41 -10.11
CA THR A 11 13.66 -10.17 -11.48
C THR A 11 12.66 -9.02 -11.50
N ARG A 12 12.48 -8.38 -12.66
CA ARG A 12 11.52 -7.26 -12.79
C ARG A 12 10.09 -7.69 -12.44
N ASP A 13 9.71 -8.91 -12.78
CA ASP A 13 8.40 -9.46 -12.44
C ASP A 13 8.25 -9.75 -10.94
N GLU A 14 9.30 -10.22 -10.27
CA GLU A 14 9.32 -10.31 -8.80
C GLU A 14 9.15 -8.95 -8.16
N GLN A 15 9.82 -7.93 -8.70
CA GLN A 15 9.70 -6.57 -8.20
C GLN A 15 8.29 -6.01 -8.37
N ARG A 16 7.64 -6.27 -9.52
CA ARG A 16 6.24 -5.88 -9.75
C ARG A 16 5.26 -6.62 -8.82
N ARG A 17 5.46 -7.92 -8.59
CA ARG A 17 4.67 -8.70 -7.62
C ARG A 17 4.79 -8.12 -6.21
N ARG A 18 6.02 -7.82 -5.76
CA ARG A 18 6.26 -7.17 -4.46
C ARG A 18 5.56 -5.82 -4.30
N ILE A 19 5.49 -5.02 -5.38
CA ILE A 19 4.77 -3.74 -5.37
C ILE A 19 3.26 -3.98 -5.20
N ALA A 20 2.70 -4.97 -5.91
CA ALA A 20 1.29 -5.33 -5.78
C ALA A 20 0.97 -5.85 -4.36
N ASP A 21 1.78 -6.76 -3.84
CA ASP A 21 1.62 -7.31 -2.49
C ASP A 21 1.66 -6.20 -1.43
N ARG A 22 2.64 -5.28 -1.54
CA ARG A 22 2.73 -4.13 -0.65
C ARG A 22 1.48 -3.26 -0.70
N LEU A 23 0.96 -2.96 -1.90
CA LEU A 23 -0.25 -2.16 -2.04
C LEU A 23 -1.45 -2.85 -1.38
N LEU A 24 -1.61 -4.16 -1.60
CA LEU A 24 -2.70 -4.94 -1.00
C LEU A 24 -2.63 -4.94 0.53
N THR A 25 -1.44 -5.18 1.09
CA THR A 25 -1.23 -5.12 2.55
C THR A 25 -1.53 -3.72 3.10
N SER A 26 -1.06 -2.65 2.47
CA SER A 26 -1.36 -1.27 2.88
C SER A 26 -2.87 -1.00 2.91
N LEU A 27 -3.61 -1.48 1.90
CA LEU A 27 -5.06 -1.29 1.80
C LEU A 27 -5.82 -2.09 2.87
N GLU A 28 -5.39 -3.33 3.15
CA GLU A 28 -5.96 -4.15 4.23
C GLU A 28 -5.77 -3.49 5.59
N ASP A 29 -4.58 -2.95 5.86
CA ASP A 29 -4.28 -2.24 7.10
C ASP A 29 -5.09 -0.95 7.24
N LEU A 30 -5.27 -0.20 6.15
CA LEU A 30 -6.14 0.99 6.12
C LEU A 30 -7.59 0.64 6.47
N VAL A 31 -8.15 -0.40 5.86
CA VAL A 31 -9.51 -0.87 6.15
C VAL A 31 -9.63 -1.32 7.61
N ARG A 32 -8.63 -2.02 8.14
CA ARG A 32 -8.61 -2.45 9.55
C ARG A 32 -8.62 -1.27 10.50
N ARG A 33 -7.77 -0.26 10.26
CA ARG A 33 -7.74 0.99 11.05
C ARG A 33 -9.07 1.72 10.98
N HIS A 34 -9.64 1.86 9.78
CA HIS A 34 -10.93 2.52 9.60
C HIS A 34 -12.05 1.82 10.36
N ARG A 35 -12.15 0.49 10.26
CA ARG A 35 -13.15 -0.29 11.01
C ARG A 35 -12.97 -0.14 12.51
N ALA A 36 -11.73 -0.15 13.01
CA ALA A 36 -11.46 0.09 14.41
C ALA A 36 -11.93 1.50 14.84
N LEU A 37 -11.65 2.54 14.05
CA LEU A 37 -12.13 3.90 14.35
C LEU A 37 -13.66 4.00 14.36
N ALA A 38 -14.34 3.35 13.41
CA ALA A 38 -15.80 3.32 13.34
C ALA A 38 -16.44 2.60 14.55
N LEU A 39 -15.78 1.57 15.11
CA LEU A 39 -16.27 0.80 16.25
C LEU A 39 -16.08 1.52 17.61
N HIS A 40 -15.05 2.36 17.74
CA HIS A 40 -14.72 3.06 18.99
C HIS A 40 -15.18 4.52 19.02
N GLY A 41 -15.59 5.08 17.88
CA GLY A 41 -16.03 6.46 17.75
C GLY A 41 -17.54 6.62 17.94
N ASN A 42 -18.01 6.76 19.18
CA ASN A 42 -19.40 7.17 19.50
C ASN A 42 -19.73 8.63 19.05
N GLN A 43 -18.83 9.28 18.30
CA GLN A 43 -19.00 10.60 17.66
C GLN A 43 -19.16 10.49 16.12
N ALA A 44 -19.36 9.28 15.59
CA ALA A 44 -19.46 8.99 14.16
C ALA A 44 -20.63 9.69 13.42
N GLY A 45 -21.43 10.54 14.07
CA GLY A 45 -22.45 11.35 13.40
C GLY A 45 -21.96 12.71 12.89
N GLU A 46 -20.97 13.34 13.54
CA GLU A 46 -20.60 14.75 13.24
C GLU A 46 -19.46 14.91 12.23
N ASN A 47 -18.71 13.86 11.89
CA ASN A 47 -17.52 13.96 11.03
C ASN A 47 -17.39 12.83 9.99
N ILE A 48 -18.51 12.24 9.56
CA ILE A 48 -18.52 11.15 8.54
C ILE A 48 -17.79 11.59 7.27
N ASP A 49 -18.09 12.79 6.77
CA ASP A 49 -17.51 13.31 5.53
C ASP A 49 -16.00 13.53 5.66
N LEU A 50 -15.54 14.10 6.79
CA LEU A 50 -14.11 14.26 7.05
C LEU A 50 -13.39 12.90 7.16
N HIS A 51 -14.03 11.89 7.76
CA HIS A 51 -13.46 10.55 7.85
C HIS A 51 -13.37 9.88 6.47
N ALA A 52 -14.40 10.04 5.63
CA ALA A 52 -14.39 9.55 4.25
C ALA A 52 -13.28 10.21 3.42
N GLU A 53 -13.10 11.52 3.54
CA GLU A 53 -12.03 12.26 2.86
C GLU A 53 -10.63 11.82 3.31
N LEU A 54 -10.43 11.58 4.61
CA LEU A 54 -9.15 11.06 5.11
C LEU A 54 -8.80 9.69 4.51
N ILE A 55 -9.79 8.79 4.44
CA ILE A 55 -9.61 7.46 3.83
C ILE A 55 -9.31 7.61 2.34
N ALA A 56 -10.05 8.47 1.63
CA ALA A 56 -9.84 8.72 0.21
C ALA A 56 -8.44 9.26 -0.07
N ALA A 57 -7.96 10.21 0.76
CA ALA A 57 -6.62 10.77 0.65
C ALA A 57 -5.53 9.71 0.88
N GLU A 58 -5.68 8.85 1.89
CA GLU A 58 -4.72 7.78 2.18
C GLU A 58 -4.71 6.70 1.09
N MET A 59 -5.88 6.31 0.58
CA MET A 59 -5.99 5.42 -0.58
C MET A 59 -5.32 6.02 -1.83
N ALA A 60 -5.56 7.31 -2.10
CA ALA A 60 -4.94 8.00 -3.23
C ALA A 60 -3.41 8.04 -3.11
N HIS A 61 -2.90 8.25 -1.89
CA HIS A 61 -1.47 8.21 -1.60
C HIS A 61 -0.86 6.84 -1.89
N GLU A 62 -1.43 5.75 -1.37
CA GLU A 62 -0.92 4.39 -1.60
C GLU A 62 -0.95 4.02 -3.09
N LEU A 63 -2.02 4.41 -3.80
CA LEU A 63 -2.11 4.24 -5.25
C LEU A 63 -1.05 5.03 -6.01
N ALA A 64 -0.77 6.27 -5.62
CA ALA A 64 0.27 7.10 -6.24
C ALA A 64 1.66 6.48 -6.02
N MET A 65 1.94 5.98 -4.82
CA MET A 65 3.19 5.29 -4.48
C MET A 65 3.37 4.02 -5.31
N ALA A 66 2.32 3.20 -5.41
CA ALA A 66 2.33 1.98 -6.22
C ALA A 66 2.54 2.28 -7.71
N ARG A 67 1.82 3.27 -8.27
CA ARG A 67 2.00 3.71 -9.67
C ARG A 67 3.41 4.20 -9.92
N SER A 68 3.93 5.06 -9.06
CA SER A 68 5.31 5.57 -9.13
C SER A 68 6.33 4.44 -9.13
N ALA A 69 6.13 3.43 -8.28
CA ALA A 69 6.99 2.24 -8.25
C ALA A 69 6.87 1.39 -9.52
N LEU A 70 5.67 1.15 -10.03
CA LEU A 70 5.45 0.41 -11.27
C LEU A 70 6.04 1.12 -12.50
N HIS A 71 5.97 2.45 -12.56
CA HIS A 71 6.60 3.23 -13.63
C HIS A 71 8.13 3.04 -13.68
N ARG A 72 8.78 2.75 -12.54
CA ARG A 72 10.21 2.40 -12.49
C ARG A 72 10.50 0.96 -12.96
N HIS A 73 9.47 0.12 -13.11
CA HIS A 73 9.58 -1.28 -13.49
C HIS A 73 8.56 -1.66 -14.59
N PRO A 74 8.74 -1.15 -15.83
CA PRO A 74 7.84 -1.44 -16.94
C PRO A 74 7.81 -2.93 -17.31
N PRO A 75 6.69 -3.46 -17.82
CA PRO A 75 6.60 -4.88 -18.20
C PRO A 75 7.61 -5.22 -19.30
N LEU A 76 8.09 -6.48 -19.29
CA LEU A 76 8.79 -7.03 -20.44
C LEU A 76 7.73 -7.27 -21.52
N GLY A 77 7.82 -6.53 -22.63
CA GLY A 77 6.96 -6.69 -23.79
C GLY A 77 7.29 -7.94 -24.60
#